data_AF-A0A612U8P0-F1
#
_entry.id   AF-A0A612U8P0-F1
#
_cell.length_a   1.000
_cell.length_b   1.000
_cell.length_c   1.000
_cell.angle_alpha   90.00
_cell.angle_beta   90.00
_cell.angle_gamma   90.00
#
_symmetry.space_group_name_H-M   'P 1'
#
loop_
_entity.id
_entity.type
_entity.pdbx_description
1 polymer ?
#
loop_
_entity_poly.entity_id
_entity_poly.type
_entity_poly.pdbx_seq_one_letter_code
_entity_poly.pdbx_strand_id
1 'polypeptide(L)'
;MGDIIYLKIVGERQGIISEGCSSEPSVGNRYQTGHENEIFVFSLQALVSSTVDGVNHHGIRFCKPIDKSSPLFTQAINNNERCSLDFSFYRINRWGRWEKYYHIEVRGAGITAYSMHSRTEGIPEEFITIHYDYIRSTHLIANTEYSVLLTPENYNRLFPVTLPVVEPPDILAKKREIVLTIGIFFDGTGNNLLNTNLRMQKCNPENYGLDVRTLTEFNQRCIKKAGFDGAEAGSYLNYYTNIYWLNKLYHIDAKIDDELVHIQKKIYIEGIGTENNKADSLWGMGLGNNDTGVIAKTDRAMVQLRRILTEVTGALQGKDITIAR
;
A
#
# COMPACT_ATOMS: atom_id res chain seq x y z
N MET A 1 3.67 7.47 -1.30
CA MET A 1 3.48 7.09 0.11
C MET A 1 4.80 6.45 0.54
N GLY A 2 5.49 7.09 1.50
CA GLY A 2 6.88 6.80 1.87
C GLY A 2 7.03 5.57 2.75
N ASP A 3 8.29 5.25 3.08
CA ASP A 3 8.71 4.07 3.84
C ASP A 3 7.84 3.77 5.07
N ILE A 4 7.52 2.50 5.30
CA ILE A 4 6.64 2.01 6.35
C ILE A 4 7.44 1.22 7.38
N ILE A 5 7.12 1.39 8.66
CA ILE A 5 7.70 0.61 9.76
C ILE A 5 6.59 -0.13 10.50
N TYR A 6 6.79 -1.43 10.72
CA TYR A 6 5.96 -2.26 11.57
C TYR A 6 6.74 -2.77 12.76
N LEU A 7 6.04 -2.96 13.89
CA LEU A 7 6.59 -3.51 15.12
C LEU A 7 5.82 -4.76 15.54
N LYS A 8 6.53 -5.87 15.75
CA LYS A 8 6.05 -6.98 16.59
C LYS A 8 6.66 -6.85 17.98
N ILE A 9 5.85 -7.04 19.00
CA ILE A 9 6.32 -6.99 20.39
C ILE A 9 5.76 -8.19 21.17
N VAL A 10 6.65 -8.83 21.91
CA VAL A 10 6.32 -9.94 22.81
C VAL A 10 6.83 -9.59 24.20
N GLY A 11 5.93 -9.51 25.18
CA GLY A 11 6.26 -9.36 26.58
C GLY A 11 6.49 -10.71 27.25
N GLU A 12 7.43 -10.80 28.19
CA GLU A 12 7.69 -12.03 28.93
C GLU A 12 6.49 -12.51 29.76
N ARG A 13 5.58 -11.61 30.15
CA ARG A 13 4.37 -11.91 30.95
C ARG A 13 3.10 -11.82 30.11
N GLN A 14 3.00 -10.82 29.25
CA GLN A 14 1.80 -10.56 28.44
C GLN A 14 1.73 -11.41 27.16
N GLY A 15 2.81 -12.07 26.76
CA GLY A 15 2.85 -12.79 25.49
C GLY A 15 2.88 -11.83 24.31
N ILE A 16 2.14 -12.14 23.24
CA ILE A 16 2.17 -11.36 21.98
C ILE A 16 1.37 -10.06 22.14
N ILE A 17 2.04 -8.99 22.57
CA ILE A 17 1.43 -7.67 22.80
C ILE A 17 0.91 -7.07 21.48
N SER A 18 1.57 -7.32 20.35
CA SER A 18 1.16 -6.77 19.05
C SER A 18 -0.01 -7.50 18.38
N GLU A 19 -0.53 -8.59 18.96
CA GLU A 19 -1.58 -9.40 18.35
C GLU A 19 -2.86 -8.59 18.13
N GLY A 20 -3.34 -8.54 16.89
CA GLY A 20 -4.54 -7.80 16.50
C GLY A 20 -4.44 -6.28 16.59
N CYS A 21 -3.25 -5.70 16.70
CA CYS A 21 -3.08 -4.24 16.86
C CYS A 21 -3.38 -3.44 15.59
N SER A 22 -3.16 -4.01 14.40
CA SER A 22 -3.59 -3.39 13.13
C SER A 22 -4.85 -4.05 12.57
N SER A 23 -5.80 -4.38 13.44
CA SER A 23 -7.13 -4.86 13.06
C SER A 23 -8.17 -3.73 13.03
N GLU A 24 -9.29 -3.95 12.33
CA GLU A 24 -10.40 -2.98 12.28
C GLU A 24 -10.91 -2.59 13.69
N PRO A 25 -11.14 -3.50 14.64
CA PRO A 25 -11.53 -3.13 16.01
C PRO A 25 -10.50 -2.27 16.76
N SER A 26 -9.23 -2.30 16.32
CA SER A 26 -8.13 -1.62 16.99
C SER A 26 -7.89 -0.21 16.45
N VAL A 27 -7.77 -0.07 15.11
CA VAL A 27 -7.38 1.19 14.45
C VAL A 27 -8.41 1.70 13.44
N GLY A 28 -9.60 1.08 13.39
CA GLY A 28 -10.65 1.41 12.43
C GLY A 28 -10.16 1.30 11.00
N ASN A 29 -10.57 2.23 10.13
CA ASN A 29 -10.22 2.27 8.70
C ASN A 29 -8.71 2.39 8.38
N ARG A 30 -7.84 2.50 9.40
CA ARG A 30 -6.38 2.55 9.23
C ARG A 30 -5.72 1.16 9.29
N TYR A 31 -6.50 0.11 9.50
CA TYR A 31 -6.00 -1.25 9.49
C TYR A 31 -5.36 -1.60 8.14
N GLN A 32 -4.35 -2.47 8.16
CA GLN A 32 -3.64 -2.91 6.96
C GLN A 32 -3.68 -4.43 6.88
N THR A 33 -4.25 -4.94 5.79
CA THR A 33 -4.36 -6.37 5.52
C THR A 33 -2.97 -7.02 5.45
N GLY A 34 -2.80 -8.16 6.11
CA GLY A 34 -1.53 -8.90 6.19
C GLY A 34 -0.58 -8.43 7.31
N HIS A 35 -0.95 -7.36 8.02
CA HIS A 35 -0.18 -6.79 9.13
C HIS A 35 -0.99 -6.73 10.43
N GLU A 36 -2.06 -7.51 10.56
CA GLU A 36 -3.03 -7.44 11.66
C GLU A 36 -2.38 -7.62 13.05
N ASN A 37 -1.30 -8.40 13.11
CA ASN A 37 -0.55 -8.72 14.33
C ASN A 37 0.73 -7.89 14.52
N GLU A 38 0.83 -6.78 13.79
CA GLU A 38 1.92 -5.82 13.88
C GLU A 38 1.38 -4.43 14.20
N ILE A 39 2.17 -3.64 14.91
CA ILE A 39 1.85 -2.26 15.25
C ILE A 39 2.45 -1.37 14.16
N PHE A 40 1.65 -0.42 13.65
CA PHE A 40 2.14 0.60 12.74
C PHE A 40 2.96 1.65 13.48
N VAL A 41 4.18 1.93 13.01
CA VAL A 41 5.12 2.87 13.64
C VAL A 41 5.30 4.09 12.73
N PHE A 42 4.90 5.27 13.22
CA PHE A 42 5.02 6.54 12.50
C PHE A 42 6.45 7.07 12.44
N SER A 43 7.24 6.84 13.48
CA SER A 43 8.64 7.25 13.51
C SER A 43 9.44 6.39 14.47
N LEU A 44 10.73 6.25 14.18
CA LEU A 44 11.71 5.56 15.02
C LEU A 44 13.00 6.39 15.06
N GLN A 45 13.50 6.62 16.26
CA GLN A 45 14.75 7.28 16.54
C GLN A 45 15.61 6.35 17.40
N ALA A 46 16.76 5.95 16.86
CA ALA A 46 17.79 5.25 17.61
C ALA A 46 19.02 6.16 17.71
N LEU A 47 19.52 6.39 18.92
CA LEU A 47 20.68 7.24 19.15
C LEU A 47 21.80 6.45 19.82
N VAL A 48 22.97 6.47 19.19
CA VAL A 48 24.22 5.92 19.73
C VAL A 48 25.26 7.03 19.68
N SER A 49 25.95 7.27 20.79
CA SER A 49 27.03 8.26 20.88
C SER A 49 28.31 7.58 21.34
N SER A 50 29.47 8.06 20.90
CA SER A 50 30.77 7.54 21.34
C SER A 50 31.63 8.67 21.91
N THR A 51 32.38 8.37 22.96
CA THR A 51 33.47 9.22 23.46
C THR A 51 34.84 8.76 22.95
N VAL A 52 34.88 7.95 21.89
CA VAL A 52 36.04 7.22 21.35
C VAL A 52 36.48 6.04 22.24
N ASP A 53 36.48 6.21 23.56
CA ASP A 53 36.83 5.15 24.53
C ASP A 53 35.63 4.31 25.01
N GLY A 54 34.41 4.71 24.64
CA GLY A 54 33.18 4.03 25.06
C GLY A 54 32.00 4.40 24.17
N VAL A 55 31.13 3.43 23.92
CA VAL A 55 29.89 3.60 23.16
C VAL A 55 28.72 3.63 24.14
N ASN A 56 27.87 4.65 24.03
CA ASN A 56 26.66 4.80 24.83
C ASN A 56 25.42 4.65 23.94
N HIS A 57 24.57 3.68 24.29
CA HIS A 57 23.29 3.42 23.64
C HIS A 57 22.18 4.13 24.41
N HIS A 58 21.57 5.15 23.79
CA HIS A 58 20.50 5.95 24.42
C HIS A 58 19.12 5.29 24.35
N GLY A 59 19.04 4.06 23.87
CA GLY A 59 17.76 3.37 23.64
C GLY A 59 17.15 3.65 22.26
N ILE A 60 15.90 3.22 22.10
CA ILE A 60 15.08 3.51 20.91
C ILE A 60 13.84 4.27 21.38
N ARG A 61 13.51 5.35 20.69
CA ARG A 61 12.24 6.06 20.84
C ARG A 61 11.44 5.91 19.57
N PHE A 62 10.19 5.48 19.68
CA PHE A 62 9.30 5.36 18.53
C PHE A 62 7.92 5.96 18.81
N CYS A 63 7.23 6.30 17.73
CA CYS A 63 5.87 6.85 17.75
C CYS A 63 4.90 5.90 17.06
N LYS A 64 3.73 5.67 17.65
CA LYS A 64 2.63 4.85 17.10
C LYS A 64 1.28 5.54 17.33
N PRO A 65 0.21 5.21 16.59
CA PRO A 65 -1.14 5.66 16.94
C PRO A 65 -1.64 4.97 18.21
N ILE A 66 -2.69 5.49 18.84
CA ILE A 66 -3.45 4.70 19.84
C ILE A 66 -4.08 3.48 19.15
N ASP A 67 -3.87 2.30 19.72
CA ASP A 67 -4.38 1.02 19.23
C ASP A 67 -4.61 0.03 20.39
N LYS A 68 -4.93 -1.23 20.10
CA LYS A 68 -5.16 -2.29 21.09
C LYS A 68 -3.96 -2.51 22.05
N SER A 69 -2.72 -2.25 21.63
CA SER A 69 -1.54 -2.41 22.47
C SER A 69 -1.30 -1.26 23.44
N SER A 70 -1.96 -0.11 23.27
CA SER A 70 -1.81 1.08 24.13
C SER A 70 -1.89 0.78 25.65
N PRO A 71 -2.94 0.11 26.17
CA PRO A 71 -2.99 -0.28 27.57
C PRO A 71 -1.93 -1.33 27.95
N LEU A 72 -1.52 -2.19 27.02
CA LEU A 72 -0.51 -3.24 27.25
C LEU A 72 0.90 -2.65 27.40
N PHE A 73 1.22 -1.57 26.68
CA PHE A 73 2.44 -0.78 26.91
C PHE A 73 2.45 -0.14 28.30
N THR A 74 1.30 0.40 28.73
CA THR A 74 1.15 0.99 30.07
C THR A 74 1.30 -0.08 31.16
N GLN A 75 0.77 -1.28 30.94
CA GLN A 75 0.95 -2.41 31.84
C GLN A 75 2.41 -2.89 31.88
N ALA A 76 3.08 -2.96 30.74
CA ALA A 76 4.47 -3.39 30.64
C ALA A 76 5.41 -2.43 31.39
N ILE A 77 5.26 -1.11 31.23
CA ILE A 77 6.05 -0.13 31.99
C ILE A 77 5.75 -0.19 33.50
N ASN A 78 4.47 -0.28 33.90
CA ASN A 78 4.10 -0.35 35.31
C ASN A 78 4.69 -1.59 36.03
N ASN A 79 4.85 -2.69 35.28
CA ASN A 79 5.36 -3.94 35.81
C ASN A 79 6.86 -4.16 35.57
N ASN A 80 7.56 -3.18 34.99
CA ASN A 80 8.95 -3.31 34.52
C ASN A 80 9.15 -4.60 33.69
N GLU A 81 8.19 -4.91 32.84
CA GLU A 81 8.20 -6.10 32.02
C GLU A 81 9.26 -5.99 30.91
N ARG A 82 10.04 -7.06 30.74
CA ARG A 82 10.98 -7.17 29.64
C ARG A 82 10.26 -7.69 28.39
N CYS A 83 10.62 -7.11 27.26
CA CYS A 83 9.99 -7.37 25.97
C CYS A 83 11.05 -7.69 24.91
N SER A 84 10.65 -8.43 23.89
CA SER A 84 11.36 -8.56 22.62
C SER A 84 10.60 -7.76 21.55
N LEU A 85 11.32 -6.97 20.76
CA LEU A 85 10.74 -6.11 19.73
C LEU A 85 11.42 -6.37 18.39
N ASP A 86 10.60 -6.50 17.34
CA ASP A 86 11.04 -6.68 15.96
C ASP A 86 10.47 -5.57 15.08
N PHE A 87 11.34 -4.65 14.66
CA PHE A 87 10.99 -3.58 13.72
C PHE A 87 11.29 -3.99 12.29
N SER A 88 10.28 -3.97 11.44
CA SER A 88 10.38 -4.30 10.01
C SER A 88 10.18 -3.05 9.16
N PHE A 89 11.17 -2.69 8.36
CA PHE A 89 11.13 -1.53 7.48
C PHE A 89 10.83 -1.96 6.05
N TYR A 90 9.85 -1.31 5.46
CA TYR A 90 9.37 -1.53 4.12
C TYR A 90 9.58 -0.30 3.26
N ARG A 91 9.97 -0.51 2.01
CA ARG A 91 10.06 0.53 0.99
C ARG A 91 9.41 0.07 -0.31
N ILE A 92 9.11 1.01 -1.19
CA ILE A 92 8.69 0.71 -2.56
C ILE A 92 9.93 0.45 -3.41
N ASN A 93 10.02 -0.75 -3.99
CA ASN A 93 11.13 -1.12 -4.86
C ASN A 93 10.96 -0.59 -6.29
N ARG A 94 11.96 -0.85 -7.15
CA ARG A 94 11.97 -0.37 -8.54
C ARG A 94 10.79 -0.87 -9.39
N TRP A 95 10.07 -1.91 -8.95
CA TRP A 95 8.89 -2.46 -9.62
C TRP A 95 7.57 -1.96 -9.01
N GLY A 96 7.63 -1.01 -8.07
CA GLY A 96 6.44 -0.45 -7.42
C GLY A 96 5.85 -1.35 -6.33
N ARG A 97 6.59 -2.35 -5.83
CA ARG A 97 6.13 -3.27 -4.78
C ARG A 97 6.75 -2.94 -3.44
N TRP A 98 6.01 -3.21 -2.37
CA TRP A 98 6.57 -3.19 -1.02
C TRP A 98 7.57 -4.34 -0.86
N GLU A 99 8.77 -4.02 -0.39
CA GLU A 99 9.77 -5.01 0.02
C GLU A 99 10.27 -4.68 1.43
N LYS A 100 10.35 -5.69 2.30
CA LYS A 100 11.04 -5.56 3.59
C LYS A 100 12.54 -5.50 3.29
N TYR A 101 13.18 -4.36 3.57
CA TYR A 101 14.58 -4.14 3.20
C TYR A 101 15.51 -3.99 4.41
N TYR A 102 14.98 -3.62 5.57
CA TYR A 102 15.74 -3.43 6.80
C TYR A 102 14.97 -4.00 8.00
N HIS A 103 15.69 -4.55 8.96
CA HIS A 103 15.12 -5.19 10.15
C HIS A 103 15.97 -4.83 11.37
N ILE A 104 15.30 -4.46 12.47
CA ILE A 104 15.93 -4.26 13.77
C ILE A 104 15.27 -5.21 14.77
N GLU A 105 16.06 -6.09 15.35
CA GLU A 105 15.69 -6.97 16.44
C GLU A 105 16.24 -6.42 17.75
N VAL A 106 15.40 -6.37 18.78
CA VAL A 106 15.75 -5.90 20.12
C VAL A 106 15.30 -6.95 21.13
N ARG A 107 16.19 -7.35 22.04
CA ARG A 107 15.88 -8.30 23.11
C ARG A 107 16.17 -7.70 24.48
N GLY A 108 15.42 -8.17 25.48
CA GLY A 108 15.54 -7.68 26.85
C GLY A 108 15.15 -6.22 26.97
N ALA A 109 14.24 -5.73 26.13
CA ALA A 109 13.84 -4.33 26.16
C ALA A 109 12.98 -4.02 27.39
N GLY A 110 13.31 -2.97 28.12
CA GLY A 110 12.44 -2.39 29.15
C GLY A 110 11.91 -1.04 28.68
N ILE A 111 10.60 -0.82 28.81
CA ILE A 111 10.00 0.48 28.52
C ILE A 111 10.37 1.45 29.64
N THR A 112 10.95 2.59 29.28
CA THR A 112 11.46 3.58 30.23
C THR A 112 10.69 4.90 30.21
N ALA A 113 10.01 5.19 29.11
CA ALA A 113 9.06 6.27 29.06
C ALA A 113 7.89 5.91 28.14
N TYR A 114 6.69 6.34 28.54
CA TYR A 114 5.47 6.27 27.74
C TYR A 114 4.77 7.62 27.87
N SER A 115 4.38 8.21 26.75
CA SER A 115 3.60 9.45 26.74
C SER A 115 2.59 9.44 25.61
N MET A 116 1.37 9.84 25.91
CA MET A 116 0.28 9.94 24.95
C MET A 116 -0.01 11.42 24.67
N HIS A 117 -0.15 11.76 23.40
CA HIS A 117 -0.52 13.10 22.95
C HIS A 117 -1.72 13.00 22.01
N SER A 118 -2.84 13.62 22.40
CA SER A 118 -4.01 13.75 21.54
C SER A 118 -4.24 15.22 21.23
N ARG A 119 -4.50 15.53 19.96
CA ARG A 119 -4.81 16.89 19.47
C ARG A 119 -6.22 16.88 18.89
N THR A 120 -6.89 18.03 18.91
CA THR A 120 -8.24 18.20 18.33
C THR A 120 -8.25 17.89 16.83
N GLU A 121 -7.13 18.16 16.16
CA GLU A 121 -6.88 17.82 14.76
C GLU A 121 -5.64 16.92 14.67
N GLY A 122 -5.80 15.73 14.10
CA GLY A 122 -4.71 14.76 13.93
C GLY A 122 -5.06 13.37 14.46
N ILE A 123 -4.13 12.43 14.29
CA ILE A 123 -4.22 11.10 14.88
C ILE A 123 -3.63 11.19 16.30
N PRO A 124 -4.29 10.65 17.33
CA PRO A 124 -3.68 10.54 18.65
C PRO A 124 -2.42 9.66 18.60
N GLU A 125 -1.34 10.17 19.17
CA GLU A 125 0.00 9.58 19.09
C GLU A 125 0.50 9.13 20.47
N GLU A 126 1.29 8.07 20.46
CA GLU A 126 1.99 7.57 21.63
C GLU A 126 3.48 7.52 21.33
N PHE A 127 4.28 8.09 22.24
CA PHE A 127 5.73 8.03 22.17
C PHE A 127 6.24 7.09 23.25
N ILE A 128 6.96 6.05 22.83
CA ILE A 128 7.50 5.01 23.69
C ILE A 128 9.03 5.04 23.58
N THR A 129 9.70 5.10 24.72
CA THR A 129 11.16 4.97 24.82
C THR A 129 11.49 3.66 25.50
N ILE A 130 12.43 2.90 24.93
CA ILE A 130 12.92 1.64 25.47
C ILE A 130 14.44 1.68 25.66
N HIS A 131 14.91 1.09 26.75
CA HIS A 131 16.27 0.60 26.85
C HIS A 131 16.29 -0.90 26.54
N TYR A 132 17.43 -1.43 26.14
CA TYR A 132 17.57 -2.81 25.71
C TYR A 132 18.91 -3.38 26.11
N ASP A 133 18.95 -4.71 26.17
CA ASP A 133 20.14 -5.47 26.52
C ASP A 133 20.87 -5.93 25.25
N TYR A 134 20.13 -6.16 24.16
CA TYR A 134 20.66 -6.58 22.86
C TYR A 134 19.95 -5.88 21.71
N ILE A 135 20.70 -5.54 20.68
CA ILE A 135 20.18 -5.04 19.41
C ILE A 135 20.91 -5.70 18.23
N ARG A 136 20.16 -6.04 17.18
CA ARG A 136 20.68 -6.43 15.88
C ARG A 136 19.98 -5.67 14.78
N SER A 137 20.75 -5.07 13.88
CA SER A 137 20.27 -4.39 12.69
C SER A 137 20.76 -5.14 11.45
N THR A 138 19.88 -5.38 10.49
CA THR A 138 20.22 -6.09 9.25
C THR A 138 19.60 -5.39 8.04
N HIS A 139 20.42 -5.09 7.04
CA HIS A 139 19.95 -4.67 5.72
C HIS A 139 19.77 -5.89 4.81
N LEU A 140 18.53 -6.36 4.67
CA LEU A 140 18.18 -7.64 4.05
C LEU A 140 18.56 -7.74 2.56
N ILE A 141 18.48 -6.64 1.82
CA ILE A 141 18.76 -6.64 0.37
C ILE A 141 20.26 -6.49 0.07
N ALA A 142 21.03 -5.93 1.00
CA ALA A 142 22.46 -5.64 0.83
C ALA A 142 23.35 -6.56 1.69
N ASN A 143 22.73 -7.44 2.48
CA ASN A 143 23.39 -8.44 3.31
C ASN A 143 24.44 -7.87 4.28
N THR A 144 24.18 -6.70 4.84
CA THR A 144 25.00 -6.13 5.91
C THR A 144 24.28 -6.24 7.24
N GLU A 145 25.03 -6.52 8.31
CA GLU A 145 24.49 -6.63 9.65
C GLU A 145 25.41 -6.02 10.70
N TYR A 146 24.79 -5.61 11.81
CA TYR A 146 25.44 -5.15 13.02
C TYR A 146 24.67 -5.72 14.21
N SER A 147 25.37 -6.24 15.21
CA SER A 147 24.74 -6.61 16.48
C SER A 147 25.65 -6.32 17.66
N VAL A 148 25.05 -6.04 18.81
CA VAL A 148 25.77 -5.84 20.07
C VAL A 148 24.92 -6.30 21.24
N LEU A 149 25.58 -6.95 22.19
CA LEU A 149 25.03 -7.31 23.50
C LEU A 149 25.64 -6.37 24.54
N LEU A 150 24.81 -5.53 25.15
CA LEU A 150 25.20 -4.52 26.12
C LEU A 150 25.36 -5.09 27.53
N THR A 151 24.63 -6.15 27.85
CA THR A 151 24.66 -6.82 29.17
C THR A 151 24.99 -8.32 29.00
N PRO A 152 26.28 -8.68 28.87
CA PRO A 152 26.72 -10.07 28.68
C PRO A 152 26.20 -11.04 29.74
N GLU A 153 26.02 -10.57 30.97
CA GLU A 153 25.46 -11.32 32.10
C GLU A 153 24.05 -11.87 31.84
N ASN A 154 23.28 -11.23 30.94
CA ASN A 154 21.92 -11.65 30.60
C ASN A 154 21.86 -12.61 29.40
N TYR A 155 22.99 -13.03 28.82
CA TYR A 155 23.04 -13.81 27.58
C TYR A 155 22.09 -15.01 27.57
N ASN A 156 22.17 -15.90 28.56
CA ASN A 156 21.38 -17.13 28.60
C ASN A 156 19.86 -16.89 28.69
N ARG A 157 19.44 -15.74 29.23
CA ARG A 157 18.03 -15.34 29.26
C ARG A 157 17.56 -14.85 27.89
N LEU A 158 18.39 -14.07 27.20
CA LEU A 158 18.08 -13.47 25.90
C LEU A 158 18.18 -14.46 24.75
N PHE A 159 19.04 -15.48 24.90
CA PHE A 159 19.33 -16.51 23.92
C PHE A 159 19.19 -17.90 24.58
N PRO A 160 17.96 -18.30 24.96
CA PRO A 160 17.76 -19.63 25.51
C PRO A 160 18.17 -20.68 24.46
N VAL A 161 18.86 -21.72 24.90
CA VAL A 161 19.21 -22.86 24.04
C VAL A 161 17.91 -23.51 23.58
N THR A 162 17.50 -23.24 22.35
CA THR A 162 16.39 -23.93 21.74
C THR A 162 16.86 -25.34 21.41
N LEU A 163 16.24 -26.36 22.04
CA LEU A 163 16.27 -27.71 21.48
C LEU A 163 15.78 -27.60 20.02
N PRO A 164 16.36 -28.36 19.08
CA PRO A 164 15.89 -28.32 17.70
C PRO A 164 14.39 -28.55 17.70
N VAL A 165 13.64 -27.53 17.28
CA VAL A 165 12.22 -27.66 17.00
C VAL A 165 12.17 -28.79 15.97
N VAL A 166 11.55 -29.92 16.34
CA VAL A 166 11.20 -30.94 15.36
C VAL A 166 10.23 -30.25 14.43
N GLU A 167 10.74 -29.78 13.29
CA GLU A 167 9.90 -29.28 12.22
C GLU A 167 8.86 -30.37 11.94
N PRO A 168 7.55 -30.05 11.99
CA PRO A 168 6.54 -31.00 11.53
C PRO A 168 6.93 -31.44 10.13
N PRO A 169 6.79 -32.73 9.77
CA PRO A 169 7.21 -33.22 8.47
C PRO A 169 6.46 -32.45 7.36
N ASP A 170 7.17 -31.54 6.70
CA ASP A 170 6.65 -30.84 5.55
C ASP A 170 6.93 -31.66 4.29
N ILE A 171 5.93 -32.39 3.85
CA ILE A 171 5.69 -32.55 2.41
C ILE A 171 4.21 -32.27 2.18
N LEU A 172 3.76 -31.04 2.42
CA LEU A 172 2.72 -30.51 1.56
C LEU A 172 3.43 -30.04 0.29
N ALA A 173 2.96 -30.52 -0.88
CA ALA A 173 3.43 -29.99 -2.16
C ALA A 173 3.40 -28.46 -2.09
N LYS A 174 4.59 -27.85 -2.18
CA LYS A 174 4.78 -26.40 -2.02
C LYS A 174 3.75 -25.68 -2.89
N LYS A 175 2.79 -25.01 -2.26
CA LYS A 175 1.73 -24.29 -2.97
C LYS A 175 2.41 -23.26 -3.88
N ARG A 176 2.10 -23.31 -5.16
CA ARG A 176 2.59 -22.30 -6.10
C ARG A 176 1.88 -20.99 -5.81
N GLU A 177 2.66 -19.99 -5.41
CA GLU A 177 2.16 -18.62 -5.24
C GLU A 177 2.13 -17.89 -6.58
N ILE A 178 1.01 -17.22 -6.85
CA ILE A 178 0.83 -16.37 -8.04
C ILE A 178 0.42 -14.99 -7.54
N VAL A 179 1.17 -13.97 -7.96
CA VAL A 179 0.86 -12.57 -7.62
C VAL A 179 0.16 -11.90 -8.79
N LEU A 180 -1.10 -11.52 -8.59
CA LEU A 180 -1.87 -10.74 -9.55
C LEU A 180 -1.82 -9.24 -9.17
N THR A 181 -1.19 -8.42 -10.02
CA THR A 181 -1.15 -6.97 -9.87
C THR A 181 -2.11 -6.32 -10.87
N ILE A 182 -3.04 -5.48 -10.39
CA ILE A 182 -4.01 -4.79 -11.23
C ILE A 182 -3.86 -3.28 -11.06
N GLY A 183 -3.38 -2.60 -12.10
CA GLY A 183 -3.34 -1.13 -12.14
C GLY A 183 -4.70 -0.56 -12.50
N ILE A 184 -5.30 0.24 -11.61
CA ILE A 184 -6.60 0.90 -11.84
C ILE A 184 -6.37 2.40 -12.04
N PHE A 185 -6.79 2.91 -13.19
CA PHE A 185 -6.54 4.29 -13.63
C PHE A 185 -7.87 5.04 -13.75
N PHE A 186 -8.15 5.93 -12.80
CA PHE A 186 -9.31 6.82 -12.82
C PHE A 186 -8.95 8.16 -13.45
N ASP A 187 -9.60 8.52 -14.55
CA ASP A 187 -9.35 9.79 -15.23
C ASP A 187 -10.18 10.94 -14.64
N GLY A 188 -9.69 11.57 -13.57
CA GLY A 188 -10.46 12.55 -12.79
C GLY A 188 -10.83 13.88 -13.49
N THR A 189 -10.49 14.06 -14.77
CA THR A 189 -10.59 15.36 -15.47
C THR A 189 -11.92 15.62 -16.20
N GLY A 190 -12.96 14.84 -15.89
CA GLY A 190 -14.20 14.88 -16.67
C GLY A 190 -13.99 14.53 -18.14
N ASN A 191 -12.94 13.75 -18.42
CA ASN A 191 -12.53 13.37 -19.76
C ASN A 191 -12.84 11.89 -20.04
N ASN A 192 -12.95 11.54 -21.31
CA ASN A 192 -13.30 10.19 -21.73
C ASN A 192 -12.50 9.77 -22.95
N LEU A 193 -11.66 8.75 -22.78
CA LEU A 193 -10.84 8.19 -23.84
C LEU A 193 -11.64 7.80 -25.09
N LEU A 194 -12.77 7.11 -24.93
CA LEU A 194 -13.56 6.65 -26.07
C LEU A 194 -14.23 7.81 -26.80
N ASN A 195 -14.68 8.84 -26.09
CA ASN A 195 -15.25 10.05 -26.69
C ASN A 195 -14.17 10.83 -27.46
N THR A 196 -12.97 10.98 -26.88
CA THR A 196 -11.81 11.58 -27.54
C THR A 196 -11.42 10.79 -28.80
N ASN A 197 -11.34 9.45 -28.72
CA ASN A 197 -11.04 8.59 -29.86
C ASN A 197 -12.08 8.73 -30.97
N LEU A 198 -13.36 8.78 -30.62
CA LEU A 198 -14.46 8.95 -31.57
C LEU A 198 -14.33 10.29 -32.30
N ARG A 199 -13.99 11.39 -31.60
CA ARG A 199 -13.68 12.65 -32.26
C ARG A 199 -12.47 12.51 -33.19
N MET A 200 -11.36 11.97 -32.71
CA MET A 200 -10.13 11.84 -33.52
C MET A 200 -10.37 11.03 -34.80
N GLN A 201 -11.23 10.01 -34.74
CA GLN A 201 -11.61 9.20 -35.90
C GLN A 201 -12.52 9.95 -36.88
N LYS A 202 -13.56 10.63 -36.38
CA LYS A 202 -14.58 11.29 -37.23
C LYS A 202 -14.16 12.66 -37.74
N CYS A 203 -13.36 13.37 -36.96
CA CYS A 203 -13.03 14.77 -37.13
C CYS A 203 -11.51 14.93 -37.22
N ASN A 204 -10.89 14.32 -38.24
CA ASN A 204 -9.46 14.51 -38.49
C ASN A 204 -9.23 15.78 -39.35
N PRO A 205 -8.69 16.86 -38.78
CA PRO A 205 -8.50 18.12 -39.47
C PRO A 205 -7.34 18.11 -40.48
N GLU A 206 -6.38 17.18 -40.37
CA GLU A 206 -5.27 17.05 -41.33
C GLU A 206 -5.79 16.69 -42.72
N ASN A 207 -6.88 15.91 -42.79
CA ASN A 207 -7.57 15.60 -44.05
C ASN A 207 -8.16 16.84 -44.74
N TYR A 208 -8.25 17.98 -44.06
CA TYR A 208 -8.85 19.22 -44.55
C TYR A 208 -7.85 20.39 -44.64
N GLY A 209 -6.56 20.17 -44.35
CA GLY A 209 -5.51 21.21 -44.46
C GLY A 209 -5.73 22.45 -43.58
N LEU A 210 -6.39 22.30 -42.43
CA LEU A 210 -6.77 23.41 -41.56
C LEU A 210 -5.64 23.85 -40.62
N ASP A 211 -5.51 25.16 -40.41
CA ASP A 211 -4.58 25.76 -39.42
C ASP A 211 -5.02 25.49 -37.97
N VAL A 212 -4.05 25.48 -37.05
CA VAL A 212 -4.23 25.18 -35.61
C VAL A 212 -5.28 26.08 -34.97
N ARG A 213 -5.38 27.34 -35.41
CA ARG A 213 -6.35 28.32 -34.89
C ARG A 213 -7.80 27.99 -35.25
N THR A 214 -8.02 27.26 -36.34
CA THR A 214 -9.36 26.88 -36.83
C THR A 214 -9.80 25.51 -36.29
N LEU A 215 -8.89 24.75 -35.67
CA LEU A 215 -9.14 23.38 -35.19
C LEU A 215 -10.24 23.30 -34.13
N THR A 216 -10.27 24.25 -33.19
CA THR A 216 -11.26 24.24 -32.11
C THR A 216 -12.68 24.39 -32.66
N GLU A 217 -12.89 25.38 -33.53
CA GLU A 217 -14.19 25.60 -34.18
C GLU A 217 -14.57 24.44 -35.10
N PHE A 218 -13.60 23.88 -35.83
CA PHE A 218 -13.82 22.71 -36.67
C PHE A 218 -14.28 21.50 -35.84
N ASN A 219 -13.56 21.19 -34.77
CA ASN A 219 -13.89 20.07 -33.88
C ASN A 219 -15.27 20.25 -33.24
N GLN A 220 -15.59 21.45 -32.77
CA GLN A 220 -16.91 21.79 -32.25
C GLN A 220 -18.01 21.58 -33.29
N ARG A 221 -17.86 22.12 -34.51
CA ARG A 221 -18.85 21.95 -35.59
C ARG A 221 -18.99 20.50 -36.02
N CYS A 222 -17.90 19.76 -36.09
CA CYS A 222 -17.89 18.35 -36.48
C CYS A 222 -18.61 17.47 -35.45
N ILE A 223 -18.30 17.65 -34.16
CA ILE A 223 -18.96 16.92 -33.07
C ILE A 223 -20.43 17.33 -32.90
N LYS A 224 -20.74 18.60 -33.14
CA LYS A 224 -22.13 19.07 -33.24
C LYS A 224 -22.93 18.35 -34.33
N LYS A 225 -22.34 18.11 -35.50
CA LYS A 225 -22.96 17.27 -36.56
C LYS A 225 -23.10 15.81 -36.15
N ALA A 226 -22.25 15.33 -35.24
CA ALA A 226 -22.35 13.99 -34.66
C ALA A 226 -23.38 13.89 -33.52
N GLY A 227 -24.06 15.00 -33.17
CA GLY A 227 -25.17 15.03 -32.22
C GLY A 227 -24.82 15.49 -30.81
N PHE A 228 -23.60 15.99 -30.56
CA PHE A 228 -23.18 16.49 -29.25
C PHE A 228 -22.79 17.96 -29.34
N ASP A 229 -23.36 18.83 -28.50
CA ASP A 229 -23.13 20.28 -28.56
C ASP A 229 -22.91 20.90 -27.18
N GLY A 230 -22.24 22.05 -27.14
CA GLY A 230 -22.01 22.81 -25.91
C GLY A 230 -21.32 21.98 -24.82
N ALA A 231 -21.88 22.04 -23.60
CA ALA A 231 -21.32 21.39 -22.43
C ALA A 231 -21.42 19.86 -22.45
N GLU A 232 -22.27 19.29 -23.31
CA GLU A 232 -22.44 17.84 -23.48
C GLU A 232 -21.32 17.21 -24.32
N ALA A 233 -20.49 18.04 -24.97
CA ALA A 233 -19.41 17.62 -25.86
C ALA A 233 -18.01 17.76 -25.23
N GLY A 234 -17.89 18.15 -23.95
CA GLY A 234 -16.61 18.52 -23.32
C GLY A 234 -15.52 17.45 -23.47
N SER A 235 -15.83 16.20 -23.16
CA SER A 235 -14.94 15.04 -23.22
C SER A 235 -14.57 14.61 -24.64
N TYR A 236 -15.38 15.00 -25.64
CA TYR A 236 -15.05 14.79 -27.06
C TYR A 236 -14.04 15.83 -27.54
N LEU A 237 -14.17 17.07 -27.08
CA LEU A 237 -13.34 18.20 -27.51
C LEU A 237 -11.97 18.24 -26.83
N ASN A 238 -11.83 17.56 -25.70
CA ASN A 238 -10.57 17.38 -25.02
C ASN A 238 -9.60 16.46 -25.78
N TYR A 239 -8.35 16.45 -25.32
CA TYR A 239 -7.32 15.52 -25.79
C TYR A 239 -6.99 14.49 -24.71
N TYR A 240 -6.09 13.55 -25.03
CA TYR A 240 -5.66 12.52 -24.09
C TYR A 240 -5.04 13.10 -22.81
N THR A 241 -5.42 12.55 -21.66
CA THR A 241 -4.88 12.96 -20.34
C THR A 241 -3.57 12.26 -20.00
N ASN A 242 -2.89 12.77 -18.98
CA ASN A 242 -1.72 12.10 -18.39
C ASN A 242 -2.10 10.72 -17.82
N ILE A 243 -3.33 10.54 -17.32
CA ILE A 243 -3.82 9.24 -16.83
C ILE A 243 -3.97 8.24 -17.97
N TYR A 244 -4.46 8.67 -19.13
CA TYR A 244 -4.45 7.83 -20.33
C TYR A 244 -3.03 7.40 -20.71
N TRP A 245 -2.07 8.34 -20.75
CA TRP A 245 -0.69 7.99 -21.11
C TRP A 245 -0.06 7.03 -20.10
N LEU A 246 -0.31 7.24 -18.81
CA LEU A 246 0.13 6.33 -17.76
C LEU A 246 -0.49 4.93 -17.92
N ASN A 247 -1.81 4.86 -18.18
CA ASN A 247 -2.48 3.59 -18.47
C ASN A 247 -1.90 2.91 -19.72
N LYS A 248 -1.62 3.67 -20.78
CA LYS A 248 -1.06 3.14 -22.03
C LYS A 248 0.33 2.55 -21.82
N LEU A 249 1.18 3.26 -21.07
CA LEU A 249 2.54 2.84 -20.73
C LEU A 249 2.59 1.74 -19.67
N TYR A 250 1.49 1.49 -18.95
CA TYR A 250 1.43 0.44 -17.95
C TYR A 250 1.62 -0.95 -18.59
N HIS A 251 2.62 -1.65 -18.09
CA HIS A 251 2.97 -3.01 -18.51
C HIS A 251 1.83 -3.97 -18.21
N ILE A 252 1.57 -4.89 -19.15
CA ILE A 252 0.57 -5.94 -19.01
C ILE A 252 1.12 -7.24 -19.58
N ASP A 253 0.74 -8.35 -18.95
CA ASP A 253 1.05 -9.68 -19.44
C ASP A 253 0.01 -10.10 -20.49
N ALA A 254 0.49 -10.37 -21.70
CA ALA A 254 -0.36 -10.69 -22.85
C ALA A 254 -0.87 -12.14 -22.85
N LYS A 255 -0.16 -13.05 -22.19
CA LYS A 255 -0.52 -14.46 -22.06
C LYS A 255 -0.38 -14.89 -20.61
N ILE A 256 -1.32 -15.73 -20.17
CA ILE A 256 -1.26 -16.40 -18.88
C ILE A 256 -0.83 -17.83 -19.19
N ASP A 257 0.35 -18.22 -18.75
CA ASP A 257 0.91 -19.56 -18.93
C ASP A 257 1.15 -20.25 -17.58
N ASP A 258 1.43 -21.54 -17.66
CA ASP A 258 1.67 -22.37 -16.49
C ASP A 258 3.02 -22.13 -15.82
N GLU A 259 3.86 -21.21 -16.29
CA GLU A 259 5.16 -20.89 -15.68
C GLU A 259 5.17 -19.52 -14.98
N LEU A 260 4.21 -18.64 -15.32
CA LEU A 260 4.08 -17.29 -14.76
C LEU A 260 3.75 -17.30 -13.26
N VAL A 261 4.65 -16.74 -12.47
CA VAL A 261 4.47 -16.45 -11.03
C VAL A 261 3.91 -15.05 -10.78
N HIS A 262 3.90 -14.19 -11.80
CA HIS A 262 3.41 -12.82 -11.74
C HIS A 262 2.49 -12.55 -12.92
N ILE A 263 1.34 -11.94 -12.67
CA ILE A 263 0.39 -11.54 -13.71
C ILE A 263 0.05 -10.08 -13.48
N GLN A 264 0.18 -9.26 -14.51
CA GLN A 264 -0.11 -7.84 -14.48
C GLN A 264 -1.21 -7.47 -15.48
N LYS A 265 -2.26 -6.83 -14.99
CA LYS A 265 -3.41 -6.38 -15.78
C LYS A 265 -3.72 -4.92 -15.46
N LYS A 266 -4.56 -4.27 -16.28
CA LYS A 266 -4.94 -2.88 -16.08
C LYS A 266 -6.42 -2.61 -16.36
N ILE A 267 -6.93 -1.59 -15.70
CA ILE A 267 -8.28 -1.06 -15.83
C ILE A 267 -8.18 0.45 -16.06
N TYR A 268 -8.87 0.97 -17.05
CA TYR A 268 -9.06 2.41 -17.23
C TYR A 268 -10.52 2.75 -17.01
N ILE A 269 -10.77 3.78 -16.21
CA ILE A 269 -12.09 4.31 -15.89
C ILE A 269 -12.15 5.76 -16.31
N GLU A 270 -13.08 6.05 -17.20
CA GLU A 270 -13.35 7.39 -17.70
C GLU A 270 -13.84 8.33 -16.60
N GLY A 271 -13.63 9.63 -16.79
CA GLY A 271 -13.87 10.65 -15.77
C GLY A 271 -15.33 10.84 -15.37
N ILE A 272 -15.50 11.42 -14.19
CA ILE A 272 -16.82 11.79 -13.65
C ILE A 272 -17.58 12.69 -14.63
N GLY A 273 -18.90 12.54 -14.68
CA GLY A 273 -19.73 13.26 -15.64
C GLY A 273 -19.68 12.74 -17.07
N THR A 274 -18.88 11.71 -17.40
CA THR A 274 -18.80 11.18 -18.77
C THR A 274 -19.25 9.73 -18.86
N GLU A 275 -19.70 9.29 -20.04
CA GLU A 275 -19.81 7.87 -20.37
C GLU A 275 -19.37 7.61 -21.79
N ASN A 276 -18.93 6.38 -22.04
CA ASN A 276 -18.42 5.96 -23.33
C ASN A 276 -19.51 6.12 -24.41
N ASN A 277 -19.22 6.95 -25.40
CA ASN A 277 -20.06 7.29 -26.54
C ASN A 277 -21.41 7.95 -26.18
N LYS A 278 -21.54 8.55 -24.99
CA LYS A 278 -22.73 9.32 -24.60
C LYS A 278 -22.38 10.80 -24.37
N ALA A 279 -23.41 11.62 -24.24
CA ALA A 279 -23.31 13.02 -23.86
C ALA A 279 -22.76 13.16 -22.43
N ASP A 280 -21.98 14.21 -22.19
CA ASP A 280 -21.48 14.53 -20.86
C ASP A 280 -22.59 15.11 -19.97
N SER A 281 -22.57 14.71 -18.70
CA SER A 281 -23.47 15.17 -17.65
C SER A 281 -22.82 16.28 -16.84
N LEU A 282 -23.32 17.50 -16.99
CA LEU A 282 -22.90 18.65 -16.19
C LEU A 282 -23.08 18.40 -14.69
N TRP A 283 -24.19 17.75 -14.31
CA TRP A 283 -24.50 17.41 -12.93
C TRP A 283 -23.54 16.36 -12.36
N GLY A 284 -23.20 15.32 -13.14
CA GLY A 284 -22.22 14.32 -12.73
C GLY A 284 -20.80 14.88 -12.62
N MET A 285 -20.44 15.82 -13.48
CA MET A 285 -19.12 16.47 -13.46
C MET A 285 -18.97 17.45 -12.29
N GLY A 286 -20.02 18.23 -11.99
CA GLY A 286 -19.99 19.26 -10.95
C GLY A 286 -20.29 18.76 -9.53
N LEU A 287 -21.20 17.79 -9.38
CA LEU A 287 -21.60 17.27 -8.05
C LEU A 287 -20.97 15.92 -7.72
N GLY A 288 -20.39 15.22 -8.71
CA GLY A 288 -19.79 13.89 -8.50
C GLY A 288 -20.80 12.81 -8.11
N ASN A 289 -22.11 13.04 -8.34
CA ASN A 289 -23.21 12.16 -7.95
C ASN A 289 -23.95 11.58 -9.16
N ASN A 290 -24.90 10.67 -8.90
CA ASN A 290 -25.70 9.94 -9.90
C ASN A 290 -24.86 8.98 -10.77
N ASP A 291 -25.40 8.55 -11.91
CA ASP A 291 -24.89 7.44 -12.74
C ASP A 291 -23.50 7.68 -13.36
N THR A 292 -23.03 8.93 -13.35
CA THR A 292 -21.70 9.33 -13.84
C THR A 292 -20.80 9.89 -12.74
N GLY A 293 -21.25 9.85 -11.49
CA GLY A 293 -20.53 10.31 -10.31
C GLY A 293 -19.46 9.35 -9.80
N VAL A 294 -18.78 9.72 -8.72
CA VAL A 294 -17.62 8.98 -8.17
C VAL A 294 -17.99 7.54 -7.82
N ILE A 295 -19.11 7.33 -7.12
CA ILE A 295 -19.56 5.99 -6.72
C ILE A 295 -19.79 5.11 -7.96
N ALA A 296 -20.48 5.63 -8.98
CA ALA A 296 -20.72 4.90 -10.22
C ALA A 296 -19.42 4.54 -10.96
N LYS A 297 -18.39 5.40 -10.91
CA LYS A 297 -17.06 5.08 -11.45
C LYS A 297 -16.37 3.98 -10.66
N THR A 298 -16.46 4.01 -9.34
CA THR A 298 -15.94 2.94 -8.49
C THR A 298 -16.65 1.61 -8.76
N ASP A 299 -17.97 1.61 -8.93
CA ASP A 299 -18.74 0.41 -9.26
C ASP A 299 -18.32 -0.17 -10.62
N ARG A 300 -18.12 0.67 -11.64
CA ARG A 300 -17.58 0.25 -12.94
C ARG A 300 -16.20 -0.38 -12.79
N ALA A 301 -15.32 0.19 -11.95
CA ALA A 301 -14.02 -0.38 -11.66
C ALA A 301 -14.14 -1.77 -11.02
N MET A 302 -15.07 -1.95 -10.08
CA MET A 302 -15.31 -3.23 -9.41
C MET A 302 -15.85 -4.30 -10.37
N VAL A 303 -16.72 -3.93 -11.31
CA VAL A 303 -17.20 -4.84 -12.35
C VAL A 303 -16.03 -5.30 -13.24
N GLN A 304 -15.17 -4.38 -13.67
CA GLN A 304 -13.99 -4.73 -14.47
C GLN A 304 -12.97 -5.57 -13.68
N LEU A 305 -12.80 -5.28 -12.39
CA LEU A 305 -11.93 -6.04 -11.49
C LEU A 305 -12.40 -7.49 -11.37
N ARG A 306 -13.70 -7.71 -11.13
CA ARG A 306 -14.31 -9.06 -11.11
C ARG A 306 -14.11 -9.80 -12.42
N ARG A 307 -14.24 -9.11 -13.55
CA ARG A 307 -13.99 -9.72 -14.87
C ARG A 307 -12.55 -10.19 -15.02
N ILE A 308 -11.58 -9.37 -14.63
CA ILE A 308 -10.15 -9.75 -14.67
C ILE A 308 -9.87 -10.94 -13.75
N LEU A 309 -10.42 -10.93 -12.54
CA LEU A 309 -10.28 -12.06 -11.61
C LEU A 309 -10.85 -13.36 -12.20
N THR A 310 -12.01 -13.28 -12.85
CA THR A 310 -12.64 -14.44 -13.52
C THR A 310 -11.81 -14.92 -14.71
N GLU A 311 -11.27 -14.01 -15.53
CA GLU A 311 -10.37 -14.35 -16.64
C GLU A 311 -9.10 -15.05 -16.16
N VAL A 312 -8.45 -14.49 -15.14
CA VAL A 312 -7.19 -15.03 -14.59
C VAL A 312 -7.42 -16.38 -13.93
N THR A 313 -8.44 -16.51 -13.08
CA THR A 313 -8.78 -17.79 -12.44
C THR A 313 -9.22 -18.85 -13.45
N GLY A 314 -9.97 -18.46 -14.48
CA GLY A 314 -10.38 -19.36 -15.57
C GLY A 314 -9.20 -19.83 -16.42
N ALA A 315 -8.21 -18.98 -16.66
CA ALA A 315 -6.99 -19.36 -17.37
C ALA A 315 -6.10 -20.34 -16.59
N LEU A 316 -6.29 -20.43 -15.25
CA LEU A 316 -5.55 -21.32 -14.35
C LEU A 316 -6.30 -22.64 -14.07
N GLN A 317 -7.25 -23.03 -14.91
CA GLN A 317 -8.13 -24.19 -14.75
C GLN A 317 -7.41 -25.49 -14.34
N GLY A 318 -7.99 -26.23 -13.37
CA GLY A 318 -7.52 -27.53 -12.88
C GLY A 318 -6.76 -27.52 -11.55
N LYS A 319 -6.70 -26.38 -10.85
CA LYS A 319 -5.93 -26.21 -9.60
C LYS A 319 -6.81 -25.65 -8.48
N ASP A 320 -6.60 -26.09 -7.24
CA ASP A 320 -7.22 -25.51 -6.05
C ASP A 320 -6.65 -24.11 -5.81
N ILE A 321 -7.35 -23.07 -6.29
CA ILE A 321 -6.95 -21.67 -6.12
C ILE A 321 -7.47 -21.17 -4.77
N THR A 322 -6.55 -20.81 -3.89
CA THR A 322 -6.87 -20.06 -2.66
C THR A 322 -6.33 -18.64 -2.81
N ILE A 323 -7.18 -17.63 -2.63
CA ILE A 323 -6.70 -16.25 -2.51
C ILE A 323 -6.05 -16.13 -1.13
N ALA A 324 -4.73 -15.96 -1.10
CA ALA A 324 -4.02 -15.64 0.13
C ALA A 324 -4.62 -14.33 0.70
N ARG A 325 -5.14 -14.41 1.92
CA ARG A 325 -5.75 -13.27 2.62
C ARG A 325 -4.68 -12.43 3.28
#